data_AF-A0A6N9YSX7-F1
#
_entry.id   AF-A0A6N9YSX7-F1
#
_cell.length_a   1.000
_cell.length_b   1.000
_cell.length_c   1.000
_cell.angle_alpha   90.00
_cell.angle_beta   90.00
_cell.angle_gamma   90.00
#
_symmetry.space_group_name_H-M   'P 1'
#
loop_
_entity.id
_entity.type
_entity.pdbx_description
1 polymer ?
#
loop_
_entity_poly.entity_id
_entity_poly.type
_entity_poly.pdbx_seq_one_letter_code
_entity_poly.pdbx_strand_id
1 'polypeptide(L)'
;MDKPLVDLDRLRAIADPAERALAAGEVLNEMPNLAEELRKLRQAAVLELRDAGWSYAQIAERLGLHRNRVQQIAQGFTSKDRRRAND
;
A
#
# COMPACT_ATOMS: atom_id res chain seq x y z
N MET A 1 8.72 17.58 -12.34
CA MET A 1 7.31 17.27 -11.97
C MET A 1 7.29 15.79 -11.62
N ASP A 2 6.81 15.45 -10.43
CA ASP A 2 6.55 14.05 -10.07
C ASP A 2 5.49 13.51 -11.04
N LYS A 3 5.82 12.43 -11.74
CA LYS A 3 4.88 11.78 -12.65
C LYS A 3 3.89 10.99 -11.80
N PRO A 4 2.57 11.11 -12.01
CA PRO A 4 1.61 10.33 -11.25
C PRO A 4 1.82 8.83 -11.52
N LEU A 5 1.67 8.01 -10.47
CA LEU A 5 1.73 6.54 -10.55
C LEU A 5 0.74 6.00 -11.60
N VAL A 6 -0.39 6.69 -11.80
CA VAL A 6 -1.36 6.40 -12.85
C VAL A 6 -1.71 7.69 -13.58
N ASP A 7 -1.56 7.69 -14.91
CA ASP A 7 -1.95 8.80 -15.78
C ASP A 7 -3.43 8.67 -16.18
N LEU A 8 -4.31 9.14 -15.29
CA LEU A 8 -5.76 9.07 -15.50
C LEU A 8 -6.22 9.91 -16.70
N ASP A 9 -5.54 11.02 -16.98
CA ASP A 9 -5.94 11.90 -18.08
C ASP A 9 -5.60 11.27 -19.43
N ARG A 10 -4.47 10.56 -19.54
CA ARG A 10 -4.18 9.71 -20.70
C ARG A 10 -5.24 8.63 -20.90
N LEU A 11 -5.66 7.94 -19.84
CA LEU A 11 -6.70 6.91 -19.95
C LEU A 11 -8.03 7.50 -20.40
N ARG A 12 -8.42 8.67 -19.86
CA ARG A 12 -9.66 9.38 -20.25
C ARG A 12 -9.62 9.86 -21.70
N ALA A 13 -8.45 10.22 -22.22
CA ALA A 13 -8.28 10.71 -23.59
C ALA A 13 -8.44 9.62 -24.67
N ILE A 14 -8.40 8.32 -24.32
CA ILE A 14 -8.67 7.23 -25.26
C ILE A 14 -10.13 7.33 -25.72
N ALA A 15 -10.35 7.50 -27.02
CA ALA A 15 -11.68 7.74 -27.58
C ALA A 15 -12.57 6.50 -27.57
N ASP A 16 -12.02 5.35 -27.99
CA ASP A 16 -12.76 4.08 -28.00
C ASP A 16 -12.99 3.58 -26.56
N PRO A 17 -14.25 3.39 -26.12
CA PRO A 17 -14.55 2.88 -24.80
C PRO A 17 -14.00 1.46 -24.54
N ALA A 18 -13.88 0.60 -25.55
CA ALA A 18 -13.33 -0.74 -25.41
C ALA A 18 -11.81 -0.67 -25.13
N GLU A 19 -11.07 0.08 -25.93
CA GLU A 19 -9.63 0.32 -25.71
C GLU A 19 -9.37 0.99 -24.35
N ARG A 20 -10.20 1.96 -23.97
CA ARG A 20 -10.11 2.62 -22.67
C ARG A 20 -10.32 1.65 -21.51
N ALA A 21 -11.30 0.76 -21.63
CA ALA A 21 -11.59 -0.25 -20.61
C ALA A 21 -10.45 -1.27 -20.47
N LEU A 22 -9.86 -1.72 -21.59
CA LEU A 22 -8.70 -2.60 -21.59
C LEU A 22 -7.49 -1.95 -20.91
N ALA A 23 -7.14 -0.72 -21.32
CA ALA A 23 -6.01 0.00 -20.74
C ALA A 23 -6.20 0.28 -19.24
N ALA A 24 -7.41 0.64 -18.81
CA ALA A 24 -7.71 0.80 -17.38
C ALA A 24 -7.62 -0.54 -16.63
N GLY A 25 -8.08 -1.63 -17.24
CA GLY A 25 -7.99 -2.98 -16.69
C GLY A 25 -6.56 -3.45 -16.47
N GLU A 26 -5.65 -3.18 -17.40
CA GLU A 26 -4.22 -3.48 -17.26
C GLU A 26 -3.62 -2.78 -16.03
N VAL A 27 -3.91 -1.48 -15.85
CA VAL A 27 -3.45 -0.74 -14.67
C VAL A 27 -4.02 -1.35 -13.38
N LEU A 28 -5.32 -1.67 -13.36
CA LEU A 28 -5.96 -2.28 -12.20
C LEU A 28 -5.37 -3.65 -11.84
N ASN A 29 -4.93 -4.43 -12.84
CA ASN A 29 -4.30 -5.73 -12.61
C ASN A 29 -2.92 -5.62 -11.95
N GLU A 30 -2.19 -4.53 -12.19
CA GLU A 30 -0.88 -4.29 -11.58
C GLU A 30 -0.95 -3.67 -10.18
N MET A 31 -2.04 -2.98 -9.85
CA MET A 31 -2.21 -2.32 -8.54
C MET A 31 -2.04 -3.27 -7.34
N PRO A 32 -2.56 -4.52 -7.33
CA PRO A 32 -2.32 -5.47 -6.24
C PRO A 32 -0.84 -5.78 -6.01
N ASN A 33 -0.05 -5.97 -7.07
CA ASN A 33 1.38 -6.27 -7.01
C ASN A 33 2.14 -5.10 -6.38
N LEU A 34 1.94 -3.90 -6.93
CA LEU A 34 2.53 -2.68 -6.38
C LEU A 34 2.11 -2.45 -4.92
N ALA A 35 0.84 -2.68 -4.60
CA ALA A 35 0.36 -2.55 -3.22
C ALA A 35 1.00 -3.58 -2.28
N GLU A 36 1.32 -4.79 -2.74
CA GLU A 36 2.08 -5.78 -1.97
C GLU A 36 3.51 -5.32 -1.72
N GLU A 37 4.21 -4.86 -2.76
CA GLU A 37 5.58 -4.34 -2.64
C GLU A 37 5.66 -3.15 -1.68
N LEU A 38 4.73 -2.19 -1.79
CA LEU A 38 4.66 -1.06 -0.87
C LEU A 38 4.37 -1.48 0.58
N ARG A 39 3.57 -2.54 0.78
CA ARG A 39 3.34 -3.08 2.13
C ARG A 39 4.61 -3.71 2.70
N LYS A 40 5.35 -4.49 1.90
CA LYS A 40 6.63 -5.08 2.30
C LYS A 40 7.65 -4.01 2.64
N LEU A 41 7.80 -3.00 1.77
CA LEU A 41 8.68 -1.86 1.99
C LEU A 41 8.34 -1.14 3.30
N ARG A 42 7.05 -0.88 3.53
CA ARG A 42 6.58 -0.23 4.77
C ARG A 42 6.83 -1.08 6.01
N GLN A 43 6.61 -2.40 5.93
CA GLN A 43 6.91 -3.32 7.02
C GLN A 43 8.40 -3.32 7.34
N ALA A 44 9.27 -3.43 6.33
CA ALA A 44 10.72 -3.40 6.49
C ALA A 44 11.17 -2.12 7.21
N ALA A 45 10.71 -0.94 6.77
CA ALA A 45 11.05 0.32 7.42
C ALA A 45 10.61 0.39 8.91
N VAL A 46 9.45 -0.20 9.25
CA VAL A 46 9.02 -0.28 10.65
C VAL A 46 9.92 -1.23 11.45
N LEU A 47 10.34 -2.35 10.87
CA LEU A 47 11.26 -3.29 11.51
C LEU A 47 12.65 -2.69 11.70
N GLU A 48 13.17 -1.94 10.72
CA GLU A 48 14.44 -1.21 10.85
C GLU A 48 14.42 -0.22 12.03
N LEU A 49 13.31 0.50 12.23
CA LEU A 49 13.14 1.37 13.41
C LEU A 49 13.11 0.58 14.72
N ARG A 50 12.51 -0.63 14.71
CA ARG A 50 12.49 -1.53 15.87
C ARG A 50 13.88 -2.03 16.20
N ASP A 51 14.67 -2.40 15.19
CA ASP A 51 16.05 -2.85 15.34
C ASP A 51 16.97 -1.71 15.81
N ALA A 52 16.66 -0.46 15.42
CA ALA A 52 17.28 0.75 15.96
C ALA A 52 16.85 1.08 17.42
N GLY A 53 16.05 0.24 18.07
CA GLY A 53 15.66 0.36 19.48
C GLY A 53 14.39 1.16 19.74
N TRP A 54 13.69 1.64 18.71
CA TRP A 54 12.48 2.44 18.90
C TRP A 54 11.31 1.59 19.37
N SER A 55 10.57 2.03 20.39
CA SER A 55 9.30 1.42 20.79
C SER A 55 8.20 1.63 19.73
N TYR A 56 7.20 0.74 19.69
CA TYR A 56 6.03 0.95 18.82
C TYR A 56 5.29 2.28 19.09
N ALA A 57 5.37 2.81 20.32
CA ALA A 57 4.77 4.09 20.67
C ALA A 57 5.54 5.26 20.03
N GLN A 58 6.87 5.25 20.08
CA GLN A 58 7.71 6.27 19.45
C GLN A 58 7.56 6.25 17.92
N ILE A 59 7.50 5.07 17.31
CA ILE A 59 7.26 4.93 15.87
C ILE A 59 5.86 5.46 15.51
N ALA A 60 4.85 5.13 16.32
CA ALA A 60 3.48 5.60 16.13
C ALA A 60 3.39 7.13 16.17
N GLU A 61 3.99 7.76 17.17
CA GLU A 61 4.09 9.21 17.27
C GLU A 61 4.80 9.81 16.06
N ARG A 62 5.96 9.25 15.67
CA ARG A 62 6.75 9.73 14.53
C ARG A 62 6.00 9.63 13.20
N LEU A 63 5.21 8.59 13.00
CA LEU A 63 4.47 8.34 11.75
C LEU A 63 3.04 8.92 11.76
N GLY A 64 2.59 9.51 12.87
CA GLY A 64 1.20 9.98 13.01
C GLY A 64 0.18 8.84 12.96
N LEU A 65 0.53 7.67 13.50
CA LEU A 65 -0.32 6.47 13.48
C LEU A 65 -0.67 6.03 14.90
N HIS A 66 -1.70 5.22 15.05
CA HIS A 66 -1.97 4.54 16.32
C HIS A 66 -0.93 3.43 16.58
N ARG A 67 -0.51 3.23 17.84
CA ARG A 67 0.44 2.17 18.26
C ARG A 67 0.07 0.80 17.68
N ASN A 68 -1.18 0.37 17.83
CA ASN A 68 -1.65 -0.92 17.32
C ASN A 68 -1.55 -1.03 15.79
N ARG A 69 -1.60 0.09 15.06
CA ARG A 69 -1.43 0.08 13.61
C ARG A 69 0.03 -0.20 13.24
N VAL A 70 0.99 0.38 13.96
CA VAL A 70 2.42 0.07 13.81
C VAL A 70 2.69 -1.39 14.18
N GLN A 71 2.13 -1.82 15.31
CA GLN A 71 1.73 -3.20 15.63
C GLN A 71 1.59 -4.14 14.41
N GLN A 72 0.46 -3.94 13.75
CA GLN A 72 0.01 -4.75 12.62
C GLN A 72 0.93 -4.65 11.41
N ILE A 73 1.50 -3.46 11.15
CA ILE A 73 2.43 -3.27 10.04
C ILE A 73 3.69 -4.12 10.25
N ALA A 74 4.28 -4.10 11.45
CA ALA A 74 5.45 -4.90 11.78
C ALA A 74 5.16 -6.41 11.63
N GLN A 75 3.95 -6.85 11.98
CA GLN A 75 3.48 -8.23 11.85
C GLN A 75 3.08 -8.61 10.42
N GLY A 76 3.08 -7.67 9.47
CA GLY A 76 2.66 -7.92 8.09
C GLY A 76 1.15 -8.11 7.92
N PHE A 77 0.34 -7.76 8.92
CA PHE A 77 -1.10 -7.99 8.88
C PHE A 77 -1.79 -7.13 7.80
N THR A 78 -2.49 -7.81 6.91
CA THR A 78 -3.33 -7.23 5.87
C THR A 78 -4.82 -7.29 6.24
N SER A 79 -5.64 -6.51 5.54
CA SER A 79 -7.10 -6.57 5.71
C SER A 79 -7.70 -7.92 5.32
N LYS A 80 -7.03 -8.70 4.45
CA LYS A 80 -7.46 -10.08 4.11
C LYS A 80 -7.28 -11.01 5.31
N ASP A 81 -6.24 -10.82 6.10
CA ASP A 81 -6.00 -11.62 7.32
C ASP A 81 -7.05 -11.36 8.39
N ARG A 82 -7.57 -10.13 8.46
CA ARG A 82 -8.71 -9.79 9.32
C ARG A 82 -10.00 -10.50 8.95
N ARG A 83 -10.24 -10.77 7.66
CA ARG A 83 -11.44 -11.50 7.21
C ARG A 83 -11.35 -12.98 7.59
N ARG A 84 -10.18 -13.60 7.42
CA ARG A 84 -9.95 -15.01 7.82
C ARG A 84 -9.95 -15.25 9.33
N ALA A 85 -9.68 -14.23 10.15
CA ALA A 85 -9.67 -14.37 11.61
C ALA A 85 -11.08 -14.30 12.24
N ASN A 86 -12.09 -13.87 11.49
CA ASN A 86 -13.48 -13.74 11.93
C ASN A 86 -14.42 -14.78 11.29
N ASP A 87 -13.89 -15.67 10.46
CA ASP A 87 -14.56 -16.84 9.89
C ASP A 87 -14.24 -18.09 10.75
#